data_AF-A0A8X6V4U7-F1
#
_entry.id   AF-A0A8X6V4U7-F1
#
_cell.length_a   1.000
_cell.length_b   1.000
_cell.length_c   1.000
_cell.angle_alpha   90.00
_cell.angle_beta   90.00
_cell.angle_gamma   90.00
#
_symmetry.space_group_name_H-M   'P 1'
#
loop_
_entity.id
_entity.type
_entity.pdbx_description
1 polymer ?
#
loop_
_entity_poly.entity_id
_entity_poly.type
_entity_poly.pdbx_seq_one_letter_code
_entity_poly.pdbx_strand_id
1 'polypeptide(L)'
;MLKASEKTREHMKVITTAFPNIRSKLSGELIKLYTNTSIDYHKLLNLLDQHHFQYHVITPKDERPIKVVIKGLPCNTDINDIKSDLTDQGFTDTKVS
;
A
#
# COMPACT_ATOMS: atom_id res chain seq x y z
N MET A 1 -6.28 6.27 -3.44
CA MET A 1 -6.48 7.15 -4.62
C MET A 1 -7.90 7.00 -5.09
N LEU A 2 -8.64 8.07 -5.33
CA LEU A 2 -10.03 8.06 -5.80
C LEU A 2 -10.10 8.40 -7.27
N LYS A 3 -11.01 7.75 -8.01
CA LYS A 3 -11.30 8.10 -9.40
C LYS A 3 -12.19 9.36 -9.46
N ALA A 4 -11.78 10.35 -10.25
CA ALA A 4 -12.61 11.52 -10.51
C ALA A 4 -13.82 11.10 -11.37
N SER A 5 -15.01 11.30 -10.81
CA SER A 5 -16.31 11.17 -11.47
C SER A 5 -17.16 12.44 -11.24
N GLU A 6 -18.34 12.54 -11.84
CA GLU A 6 -19.24 13.70 -11.64
C GLU A 6 -19.59 13.93 -10.16
N LYS A 7 -19.57 12.89 -9.33
CA LYS A 7 -19.86 12.94 -7.87
C LYS A 7 -18.63 13.18 -6.98
N THR A 8 -17.48 13.49 -7.57
CA THR A 8 -16.23 13.70 -6.80
C THR A 8 -16.35 14.75 -5.72
N ARG A 9 -17.14 15.80 -5.97
CA ARG A 9 -17.36 16.90 -5.01
C ARG A 9 -18.12 16.42 -3.77
N GLU A 10 -19.05 15.48 -3.92
CA GLU A 10 -19.80 14.87 -2.83
C GLU A 10 -18.92 13.92 -2.04
N HIS A 11 -18.20 13.03 -2.74
CA HIS A 11 -17.24 12.13 -2.10
C HIS A 11 -16.20 12.90 -1.29
N MET A 12 -15.70 14.02 -1.83
CA MET A 12 -14.73 14.83 -1.11
C MET A 12 -15.31 15.53 0.11
N LYS A 13 -16.56 16.00 0.06
CA LYS A 13 -17.23 16.55 1.25
C LYS A 13 -17.28 15.52 2.38
N VAL A 14 -17.75 14.30 2.09
CA VAL A 14 -17.85 13.22 3.09
C VAL A 14 -16.48 12.94 3.72
N ILE A 15 -15.44 12.83 2.89
CA ILE A 15 -14.07 12.55 3.35
C ILE A 15 -13.51 13.71 4.18
N THR A 16 -13.73 14.97 3.79
CA THR A 16 -13.26 16.13 4.57
C THR A 16 -14.02 16.30 5.89
N THR A 17 -15.30 15.89 5.94
CA THR A 17 -16.10 15.89 7.17
C THR A 17 -15.60 14.84 8.15
N ALA A 18 -15.26 13.64 7.67
CA ALA A 18 -14.73 12.56 8.50
C ALA A 18 -13.26 12.77 8.90
N PHE A 19 -12.46 13.37 8.02
CA PHE A 19 -11.02 13.58 8.20
C PHE A 19 -10.64 15.05 7.89
N PRO A 20 -10.80 15.98 8.84
CA PRO A 20 -10.56 17.40 8.60
C PRO A 20 -9.09 17.74 8.27
N ASN A 21 -8.14 16.89 8.69
CA ASN A 21 -6.71 17.09 8.46
C ASN A 21 -6.15 16.28 7.27
N ILE A 22 -7.01 15.71 6.42
CA ILE A 22 -6.57 14.91 5.28
C ILE A 22 -5.96 15.79 4.19
N ARG A 23 -4.78 15.42 3.69
CA ARG A 23 -4.17 16.11 2.55
C ARG A 23 -4.65 15.45 1.27
N SER A 24 -5.29 16.21 0.39
CA SER A 24 -5.73 15.73 -0.93
C SER A 24 -5.03 16.48 -2.06
N LYS A 25 -4.61 15.78 -3.11
CA LYS A 25 -4.03 16.36 -4.32
C LYS A 25 -4.68 15.76 -5.56
N LEU A 26 -5.22 16.60 -6.45
CA LEU A 26 -5.66 16.17 -7.77
C LEU A 26 -4.43 15.89 -8.66
N SER A 27 -4.43 14.74 -9.32
CA SER A 27 -3.36 14.24 -10.17
C SER A 27 -3.97 13.63 -11.43
N GLY A 28 -4.29 14.49 -12.40
CA GLY A 28 -5.05 14.10 -13.59
C GLY A 28 -6.48 13.71 -13.23
N GLU A 29 -6.93 12.53 -13.65
CA GLU A 29 -8.25 11.96 -13.34
C GLU A 29 -8.34 11.30 -11.95
N LEU A 30 -7.28 11.35 -11.16
CA LEU A 30 -7.22 10.71 -9.84
C LEU A 30 -7.00 11.73 -8.73
N ILE A 31 -7.67 11.53 -7.60
CA ILE A 31 -7.40 12.25 -6.36
C ILE A 31 -6.53 11.38 -5.45
N LYS A 32 -5.34 11.88 -5.14
CA LYS A 32 -4.44 11.29 -4.15
C LYS A 32 -4.86 11.80 -2.77
N LEU A 33 -5.14 10.87 -1.87
CA LEU A 33 -5.38 11.15 -0.46
C LEU A 33 -4.16 10.70 0.32
N TYR A 34 -3.67 11.56 1.21
CA TYR A 34 -2.55 11.28 2.09
C TYR A 34 -3.04 11.32 3.52
N THR A 35 -2.85 10.20 4.22
CA THR A 35 -3.05 10.08 5.66
C THR A 35 -1.70 10.20 6.36
N ASN A 36 -1.70 10.76 7.57
CA ASN A 36 -0.47 10.91 8.36
C ASN A 36 -0.17 9.67 9.21
N THR A 37 -1.21 8.89 9.55
CA THR A 37 -1.13 7.74 10.46
C THR A 37 -1.66 6.48 9.76
N SER A 38 -1.11 5.31 10.10
CA SER A 38 -1.65 4.00 9.66
C SER A 38 -3.10 3.78 10.16
N ILE A 39 -3.42 4.25 11.37
CA ILE A 39 -4.81 4.19 11.89
C ILE A 39 -5.78 4.95 10.99
N ASP A 40 -5.41 6.17 10.59
CA ASP A 40 -6.25 7.00 9.71
C ASP A 40 -6.36 6.41 8.31
N TYR A 41 -5.31 5.73 7.84
CA TYR A 41 -5.32 4.99 6.60
C TYR A 41 -6.38 3.87 6.61
N HIS A 42 -6.40 3.02 7.64
CA HIS A 42 -7.40 1.96 7.75
C HIS A 42 -8.82 2.50 7.94
N LYS A 43 -8.99 3.56 8.74
CA LYS A 43 -10.30 4.22 8.89
C LYS A 43 -10.78 4.82 7.57
N LEU A 44 -9.89 5.40 6.79
CA LEU A 44 -10.21 5.93 5.48
C LEU A 44 -10.65 4.79 4.55
N LEU A 45 -9.91 3.68 4.48
CA LEU A 45 -10.30 2.52 3.68
C LEU A 45 -11.71 2.02 4.04
N ASN A 46 -11.99 1.84 5.33
CA ASN A 46 -13.31 1.42 5.80
C ASN A 46 -14.41 2.39 5.38
N LEU A 47 -14.17 3.71 5.45
CA LEU A 47 -15.14 4.71 5.01
C LEU A 47 -15.36 4.61 3.49
N LEU A 48 -14.29 4.45 2.71
CA LEU A 48 -14.39 4.28 1.26
C LEU A 48 -15.19 3.02 0.89
N ASP A 49 -15.00 1.92 1.63
CA ASP A 49 -15.74 0.67 1.45
C ASP A 49 -17.22 0.81 1.83
N GLN A 50 -17.53 1.44 2.96
CA GLN A 50 -18.91 1.69 3.39
C GLN A 50 -19.71 2.47 2.36
N HIS A 51 -19.08 3.48 1.75
CA HIS A 51 -19.70 4.28 0.71
C HIS A 51 -19.57 3.68 -0.70
N HIS A 52 -18.99 2.49 -0.85
CA HIS A 52 -18.78 1.78 -2.12
C HIS A 52 -18.06 2.64 -3.16
N PHE A 53 -17.09 3.45 -2.73
CA PHE A 53 -16.34 4.30 -3.63
C PHE A 53 -15.35 3.48 -4.45
N GLN A 54 -15.15 3.87 -5.71
CA GLN A 54 -14.13 3.24 -6.55
C GLN A 54 -12.78 3.89 -6.26
N TYR A 55 -11.90 3.16 -5.58
CA TYR A 55 -10.58 3.64 -5.18
C TYR A 55 -9.49 2.61 -5.49
N HIS A 56 -8.26 3.10 -5.62
CA HIS A 56 -7.05 2.29 -5.70
C HIS A 56 -6.17 2.54 -4.49
N VAL A 57 -5.71 1.47 -3.87
CA VAL A 57 -4.88 1.50 -2.67
C VAL A 57 -3.42 1.51 -3.06
N ILE A 58 -2.65 2.42 -2.48
CA ILE A 58 -1.19 2.33 -2.53
C ILE A 58 -0.76 1.77 -1.19
N THR A 59 -0.22 0.55 -1.19
CA THR A 59 0.31 -0.08 0.03
C THR A 59 1.32 0.86 0.70
N PRO A 60 1.18 1.14 2.01
CA PRO A 60 2.15 1.89 2.79
C PRO A 60 3.55 1.31 2.65
N LYS A 61 4.58 2.14 2.78
CA LYS A 61 5.97 1.66 2.62
C LYS A 61 6.32 0.54 3.59
N ASP A 62 5.79 0.60 4.80
CA ASP A 62 6.07 -0.36 5.87
C ASP A 62 5.43 -1.74 5.60
N GLU A 63 4.37 -1.78 4.80
CA GLU A 63 3.67 -3.02 4.41
C GLU A 63 4.14 -3.58 3.06
N ARG A 64 5.01 -2.86 2.34
CA ARG A 64 5.50 -3.34 1.04
C ARG A 64 6.52 -4.46 1.24
N PRO A 65 6.40 -5.57 0.51
CA PRO A 65 7.42 -6.61 0.55
C PRO A 65 8.77 -6.04 0.09
N ILE A 66 9.82 -6.34 0.84
CA ILE A 66 11.18 -5.93 0.50
C ILE A 66 11.74 -6.96 -0.49
N LYS A 67 12.16 -6.50 -1.67
CA LYS A 67 12.87 -7.34 -2.64
C LYS A 67 14.37 -7.06 -2.55
N VAL A 68 15.12 -8.10 -2.20
CA VAL A 68 16.59 -8.07 -2.14
C VAL A 68 17.16 -8.86 -3.32
N VAL A 69 18.28 -8.40 -3.87
CA VAL A 69 19.05 -9.12 -4.90
C VAL A 69 20.39 -9.49 -4.31
N ILE A 70 20.63 -10.80 -4.14
CA ILE A 70 21.92 -11.33 -3.69
C ILE A 70 22.78 -11.56 -4.93
N LYS A 71 23.96 -10.94 -4.99
CA LYS A 71 24.91 -11.06 -6.11
C LYS A 71 26.12 -11.88 -5.69
N GLY A 72 26.77 -12.53 -6.66
CA GLY A 72 28.01 -13.29 -6.42
C GLY A 72 27.80 -14.71 -5.91
N LEU A 73 26.56 -15.23 -5.95
CA LEU A 73 26.29 -16.64 -5.70
C LEU A 73 26.81 -17.50 -6.86
N PRO A 74 27.49 -18.61 -6.59
CA PRO A 74 27.79 -19.62 -7.60
C PRO A 74 26.53 -20.08 -8.32
N CYS A 75 26.63 -20.37 -9.62
CA CYS A 75 25.51 -20.83 -10.44
C CYS A 75 24.89 -22.16 -9.98
N ASN A 76 25.62 -22.94 -9.20
CA ASN A 76 25.20 -24.25 -8.69
C ASN A 76 24.67 -24.18 -7.24
N THR A 77 24.46 -22.98 -6.69
CA THR A 77 23.92 -22.83 -5.33
C THR A 77 22.47 -23.31 -5.31
N ASP A 78 22.14 -24.24 -4.41
CA ASP A 78 20.79 -24.76 -4.28
C ASP A 78 19.85 -23.70 -3.68
N ILE A 79 18.63 -23.61 -4.23
CA ILE A 79 17.62 -22.65 -3.78
C ILE A 79 17.15 -22.97 -2.35
N ASN A 80 17.15 -24.25 -1.95
CA ASN A 80 16.75 -24.66 -0.62
C ASN A 80 17.77 -24.24 0.44
N ASP A 81 19.07 -24.31 0.13
CA ASP A 81 20.14 -23.82 1.02
C ASP A 81 19.98 -22.31 1.25
N ILE A 82 19.67 -21.55 0.18
CA ILE A 82 19.39 -20.11 0.29
C ILE A 82 18.15 -19.86 1.17
N LYS A 83 17.09 -20.67 1.02
CA LYS A 83 15.88 -20.54 1.82
C LYS A 83 16.11 -20.88 3.29
N SER A 84 16.89 -21.92 3.59
CA SER A 84 17.22 -22.28 4.98
C SER A 84 18.05 -21.18 5.64
N ASP A 85 19.09 -20.68 4.97
CA ASP A 85 19.93 -19.61 5.50
C ASP A 85 19.13 -18.32 5.77
N LEU A 86 18.18 -17.99 4.88
CA LEU A 86 17.28 -16.85 5.09
C LEU A 86 16.32 -17.08 6.25
N THR A 87 15.80 -18.30 6.40
CA THR A 87 14.92 -18.67 7.51
C THR A 87 15.65 -18.62 8.85
N ASP A 88 16.90 -19.11 8.91
CA ASP A 88 17.76 -19.08 10.09
C ASP A 88 18.11 -17.65 10.51
N GLN A 89 18.19 -16.73 9.55
CA GLN A 89 18.35 -15.29 9.79
C GLN A 89 17.03 -14.58 10.19
N GLY A 90 15.92 -15.30 10.25
CA GLY A 90 14.61 -14.78 10.67
C GLY A 90 13.69 -14.33 9.54
N PHE A 91 14.02 -14.60 8.28
CA PHE A 91 13.19 -14.26 7.12
C PHE A 91 12.31 -15.44 6.69
N THR A 92 11.20 -15.67 7.40
CA THR A 92 10.35 -16.87 7.28
C THR A 92 9.38 -16.87 6.09
N ASP A 93 8.99 -15.71 5.55
CA ASP A 93 8.02 -15.57 4.44
C ASP A 93 8.69 -15.15 3.13
N THR A 94 9.82 -15.78 2.80
CA THR A 94 10.67 -15.36 1.67
C THR A 94 10.39 -16.18 0.41
N LYS A 95 9.98 -15.50 -0.67
CA LYS A 95 9.95 -16.10 -2.01
C LYS A 95 11.34 -15.95 -2.66
N VAL A 96 12.02 -17.07 -2.86
CA VAL A 96 13.27 -17.17 -3.63
C VAL A 96 12.96 -17.73 -5.01
N SER A 97 13.43 -17.07 -6.06
CA SER A 97 13.19 -17.40 -7.48
C SER A 97 14.43 -17.24 -8.32
#